data_AF-A0A8C4S929-F1
#
_entry.id   AF-A0A8C4S929-F1
#
_cell.length_a   1.000
_cell.length_b   1.000
_cell.length_c   1.000
_cell.angle_alpha   90.00
_cell.angle_beta   90.00
_cell.angle_gamma   90.00
#
_symmetry.space_group_name_H-M   'P 1'
#
loop_
_entity.id
_entity.type
_entity.pdbx_description
1 polymer ?
#
loop_
_entity_poly.entity_id
_entity_poly.type
_entity_poly.pdbx_seq_one_letter_code
_entity_poly.pdbx_strand_id
1 'polypeptide(L)'
;MLTNMVHLVINGFFPSITIKSILSAITGDVLDYEGSFRNPLDQASFILEALKKDPALHIFLIIHNIDGPMLRGEKTQQILAQLASAPNLHVIASIDHINAPLAWDQSKMSLFNWLWYETTTYKPYVEETSYENSLLVQQSGALALSSLTHVMRSLTPNARGIFQLLAEFQLQNKNNPSYTGKQLYLIIPVDAATLTDFLEKETED
;
A
#
# COMPACT_ATOMS: atom_id res chain seq x y z
N MET A 1 -4.30 -21.13 20.93
CA MET A 1 -5.24 -20.13 21.49
C MET A 1 -6.35 -19.81 20.48
N LEU A 2 -6.04 -19.47 19.22
CA LEU A 2 -7.03 -19.10 18.21
C LEU A 2 -7.53 -20.25 17.31
N THR A 3 -7.19 -21.51 17.62
CA THR A 3 -7.40 -22.65 16.71
C THR A 3 -8.87 -22.94 16.37
N ASN A 4 -9.80 -22.53 17.24
CA ASN A 4 -11.24 -22.71 17.05
C ASN A 4 -11.99 -21.41 16.71
N MET A 5 -11.25 -20.33 16.41
CA MET A 5 -11.84 -19.02 16.08
C MET A 5 -11.48 -18.64 14.64
N VAL A 6 -12.37 -17.91 13.99
CA VAL A 6 -12.11 -17.35 12.66
C VAL A 6 -11.03 -16.29 12.80
N HIS A 7 -9.89 -16.52 12.17
CA HIS A 7 -8.76 -15.59 12.21
C HIS A 7 -8.17 -15.41 10.82
N LEU A 8 -7.72 -14.19 10.55
CA LEU A 8 -7.06 -13.81 9.31
C LEU A 8 -5.68 -13.24 9.64
N VAL A 9 -4.64 -13.80 9.03
CA VAL A 9 -3.26 -13.35 9.18
C VAL A 9 -2.87 -12.50 7.98
N ILE A 10 -2.40 -11.29 8.25
CA ILE A 10 -1.99 -10.32 7.24
C ILE A 10 -0.52 -9.98 7.49
N ASN A 11 0.29 -10.19 6.46
CA ASN A 11 1.70 -9.85 6.48
C ASN A 11 1.89 -8.49 5.80
N GLY A 12 1.95 -7.42 6.58
CA GLY A 12 2.06 -6.03 6.13
C GLY A 12 3.43 -5.66 5.56
N PHE A 13 4.47 -6.46 5.83
CA PHE A 13 5.80 -6.29 5.26
C PHE A 13 5.88 -6.69 3.78
N PHE A 14 4.89 -7.41 3.23
CA PHE A 14 4.89 -7.75 1.80
C PHE A 14 4.61 -6.52 0.92
N PRO A 15 5.44 -6.23 -0.10
CA PRO A 15 5.29 -5.03 -0.94
C PRO A 15 4.07 -5.09 -1.88
N SER A 16 3.51 -6.28 -2.12
CA SER A 16 2.34 -6.49 -2.98
C SER A 16 1.01 -6.43 -2.23
N ILE A 17 1.02 -6.29 -0.90
CA ILE A 17 -0.22 -6.27 -0.12
C ILE A 17 -0.97 -4.98 -0.38
N THR A 18 -2.29 -5.08 -0.58
CA THR A 18 -3.15 -3.91 -0.73
C THR A 18 -4.33 -4.00 0.22
N ILE A 19 -4.93 -2.87 0.58
CA ILE A 19 -6.15 -2.88 1.38
C ILE A 19 -7.29 -3.63 0.67
N LYS A 20 -7.33 -3.57 -0.66
CA LYS A 20 -8.31 -4.30 -1.47
C LYS A 20 -8.18 -5.81 -1.31
N SER A 21 -6.96 -6.36 -1.32
CA SER A 21 -6.76 -7.79 -1.12
C SER A 21 -7.15 -8.22 0.29
N ILE A 22 -6.90 -7.38 1.30
CA ILE A 22 -7.33 -7.63 2.69
C ILE A 22 -8.86 -7.67 2.78
N LEU A 23 -9.53 -6.66 2.26
CA LEU A 23 -11.00 -6.60 2.28
C LEU A 23 -11.61 -7.75 1.48
N SER A 24 -11.02 -8.11 0.34
CA SER A 24 -11.45 -9.23 -0.49
C SER A 24 -11.28 -10.58 0.22
N ALA A 25 -10.21 -10.77 0.99
CA ALA A 25 -10.01 -11.97 1.81
C ALA A 25 -11.07 -12.06 2.92
N ILE A 26 -11.40 -10.93 3.57
CA ILE A 26 -12.47 -10.91 4.58
C ILE A 26 -13.84 -11.21 3.94
N THR A 27 -14.17 -10.60 2.80
CA THR A 27 -15.47 -10.83 2.16
C THR A 27 -15.59 -12.22 1.53
N GLY A 28 -14.52 -12.71 0.92
CA GLY A 28 -14.49 -14.00 0.25
C GLY A 28 -14.40 -15.16 1.23
N ASP A 29 -13.43 -15.15 2.14
CA ASP A 29 -13.11 -16.31 2.98
C ASP A 29 -13.94 -16.37 4.26
N VAL A 30 -14.45 -15.23 4.76
CA VAL A 30 -15.18 -15.17 6.04
C VAL A 30 -16.68 -14.96 5.86
N LEU A 31 -17.07 -14.16 4.87
CA LEU A 31 -18.47 -13.79 4.61
C LEU A 31 -19.09 -14.54 3.43
N ASP A 32 -18.32 -15.41 2.74
CA ASP A 32 -18.73 -16.17 1.54
C ASP A 32 -19.44 -15.30 0.48
N TYR A 33 -19.03 -14.04 0.35
CA TYR A 33 -19.63 -13.09 -0.58
C TYR A 33 -18.76 -12.91 -1.83
N GLU A 34 -19.22 -13.45 -2.97
CA GLU A 34 -18.51 -13.42 -4.25
C GLU A 34 -18.67 -12.10 -5.05
N GLY A 35 -19.22 -11.05 -4.45
CA GLY A 35 -19.41 -9.78 -5.14
C GLY A 35 -18.14 -8.91 -5.20
N SER A 36 -17.91 -8.28 -6.35
CA SER A 36 -16.82 -7.31 -6.53
C SER A 36 -17.27 -5.89 -6.16
N PHE A 37 -16.49 -5.20 -5.34
CA PHE A 37 -16.72 -3.80 -4.97
C PHE A 37 -15.79 -2.87 -5.76
N ARG A 38 -16.32 -1.73 -6.23
CA ARG A 38 -15.53 -0.72 -6.93
C ARG A 38 -14.70 0.14 -5.97
N ASN A 39 -15.24 0.45 -4.80
CA ASN A 39 -14.66 1.34 -3.80
C ASN A 39 -14.35 0.57 -2.49
N PRO A 40 -13.12 0.67 -1.94
CA PRO A 40 -12.77 0.06 -0.67
C PRO A 40 -13.60 0.53 0.53
N LEU A 41 -14.06 1.79 0.54
CA LEU A 41 -14.89 2.30 1.65
C LEU A 41 -16.27 1.63 1.68
N ASP A 42 -16.87 1.41 0.51
CA ASP A 42 -18.19 0.78 0.40
C ASP A 42 -18.09 -0.69 0.85
N GLN A 43 -17.00 -1.37 0.49
CA GLN A 43 -16.71 -2.73 0.95
C GLN A 43 -16.52 -2.80 2.48
N ALA A 44 -15.83 -1.84 3.07
CA ALA A 44 -15.68 -1.76 4.54
C ALA A 44 -17.03 -1.54 5.24
N SER A 45 -17.89 -0.69 4.66
CA SER A 45 -19.23 -0.42 5.17
C SER A 45 -20.12 -1.67 5.10
N PHE A 46 -20.04 -2.43 4.00
CA PHE A 46 -20.73 -3.71 3.86
C PHE A 46 -20.28 -4.74 4.90
N ILE A 47 -18.96 -4.86 5.14
CA ILE A 47 -18.43 -5.75 6.19
C ILE A 47 -18.98 -5.34 7.56
N LEU A 48 -19.01 -4.05 7.87
CA LEU A 48 -19.56 -3.54 9.13
C LEU A 48 -21.05 -3.85 9.28
N GLU A 49 -21.84 -3.74 8.21
CA GLU A 49 -23.25 -4.12 8.23
C GLU A 49 -23.46 -5.63 8.40
N ALA A 50 -22.64 -6.45 7.74
CA ALA A 50 -22.70 -7.89 7.89
C ALA A 50 -22.36 -8.33 9.33
N LEU A 51 -21.31 -7.76 9.91
CA LEU A 51 -20.93 -8.02 11.31
C LEU A 51 -22.00 -7.58 12.31
N LYS A 52 -22.76 -6.51 12.00
CA LYS A 52 -23.89 -6.08 12.84
C LYS A 52 -25.08 -7.04 12.77
N LYS A 53 -25.28 -7.74 11.65
CA LYS A 53 -26.37 -8.72 11.51
C LYS A 53 -26.12 -9.97 12.34
N ASP A 54 -24.85 -10.41 12.41
CA ASP A 54 -24.46 -11.63 13.12
C ASP A 54 -23.55 -11.32 14.32
N PRO A 55 -24.12 -10.99 15.50
CA PRO A 55 -23.35 -10.65 16.71
C PRO A 55 -22.53 -11.81 17.28
N ALA A 56 -22.81 -13.06 16.88
CA ALA A 56 -22.07 -14.23 17.35
C ALA A 56 -20.78 -14.49 16.55
N LEU A 57 -20.61 -13.86 15.38
CA LEU A 57 -19.46 -14.05 14.52
C LEU A 57 -18.32 -13.14 14.98
N HIS A 58 -17.32 -13.72 15.64
CA HIS A 58 -16.09 -13.01 16.04
C HIS A 58 -14.95 -13.30 15.07
N ILE A 59 -14.32 -12.25 14.55
CA ILE A 59 -13.18 -12.33 13.62
C ILE A 59 -11.94 -11.76 14.29
N PHE A 60 -10.84 -12.53 14.27
CA PHE A 60 -9.54 -12.08 14.77
C PHE A 60 -8.62 -11.70 13.62
N LEU A 61 -8.27 -10.43 13.52
CA LEU A 61 -7.37 -9.89 12.53
C LEU A 61 -5.97 -9.77 13.12
N ILE A 62 -5.01 -10.50 12.58
CA ILE A 62 -3.61 -10.47 13.01
C ILE A 62 -2.82 -9.77 11.91
N ILE A 63 -2.25 -8.61 12.22
CA ILE A 63 -1.49 -7.78 11.28
C ILE A 63 -0.03 -7.72 11.72
N HIS A 64 0.85 -8.40 11.01
CA HIS A 64 2.29 -8.21 11.15
C HIS A 64 2.68 -6.91 10.39
N ASN A 65 3.43 -6.01 11.02
CA ASN A 65 3.83 -4.70 10.46
C ASN A 65 2.66 -3.88 9.90
N ILE A 66 1.81 -3.34 10.78
CA ILE A 66 0.73 -2.43 10.35
C ILE A 66 1.25 -1.13 9.70
N ASP A 67 2.51 -0.81 9.95
CA ASP A 67 3.27 0.33 9.45
C ASP A 67 4.03 0.07 8.14
N GLY A 68 3.78 -1.10 7.52
CA GLY A 68 4.31 -1.47 6.23
C GLY A 68 4.04 -0.40 5.15
N PRO A 69 4.91 -0.29 4.12
CA PRO A 69 4.88 0.81 3.17
C PRO A 69 3.55 0.94 2.42
N MET A 70 2.86 -0.17 2.14
CA MET A 70 1.57 -0.18 1.45
C MET A 70 0.37 0.12 2.39
N LEU A 71 0.52 -0.12 3.70
CA LEU A 71 -0.53 0.08 4.69
C LEU A 71 -0.47 1.47 5.35
N ARG A 72 0.65 2.18 5.23
CA ARG A 72 0.86 3.52 5.81
C ARG A 72 -0.07 4.63 5.27
N GLY A 73 -0.70 4.41 4.12
CA GLY A 73 -1.59 5.41 3.51
C GLY A 73 -2.75 5.79 4.44
N GLU A 74 -3.07 7.07 4.53
CA GLU A 74 -4.12 7.57 5.43
C GLU A 74 -5.48 6.93 5.16
N LYS A 75 -5.84 6.75 3.88
CA LYS A 75 -7.07 6.06 3.47
C LYS A 75 -7.11 4.61 3.95
N THR A 76 -5.98 3.91 3.89
CA THR A 76 -5.87 2.52 4.34
C THR A 76 -6.03 2.41 5.85
N GLN A 77 -5.33 3.26 6.60
CA GLN A 77 -5.45 3.31 8.07
C GLN A 77 -6.85 3.71 8.52
N GLN A 78 -7.51 4.63 7.81
CA GLN A 78 -8.90 5.00 8.08
C GLN A 78 -9.87 3.83 7.93
N ILE A 79 -9.70 3.02 6.86
CA ILE A 79 -10.52 1.83 6.63
C ILE A 79 -10.28 0.78 7.73
N LEU A 80 -9.02 0.53 8.09
CA LEU A 80 -8.68 -0.40 9.17
C LEU A 80 -9.25 0.07 10.52
N ALA A 81 -9.17 1.37 10.80
CA ALA A 81 -9.76 1.96 12.01
C ALA A 81 -11.28 1.76 12.06
N GLN A 82 -11.98 1.97 10.94
CA GLN A 82 -13.42 1.75 10.86
C GLN A 82 -13.79 0.28 11.12
N LEU A 83 -13.02 -0.67 10.57
CA LEU A 83 -13.22 -2.09 10.83
C LEU A 83 -12.97 -2.45 12.30
N ALA A 84 -11.90 -1.91 12.90
CA ALA A 84 -11.54 -2.14 14.30
C ALA A 84 -12.57 -1.59 15.30
N SER A 85 -13.39 -0.63 14.88
CA SER A 85 -14.49 -0.10 15.69
C SER A 85 -15.64 -1.11 15.89
N ALA A 86 -15.69 -2.20 15.12
CA ALA A 86 -16.73 -3.21 15.27
C ALA A 86 -16.45 -4.09 16.51
N PRO A 87 -17.45 -4.33 17.39
CA PRO A 87 -17.24 -5.15 18.59
C PRO A 87 -16.91 -6.61 18.27
N ASN A 88 -17.28 -7.06 17.08
CA ASN A 88 -17.08 -8.42 16.60
C ASN A 88 -15.72 -8.64 15.93
N LEU A 89 -14.98 -7.57 15.64
CA LEU A 89 -13.69 -7.66 14.95
C LEU A 89 -12.57 -7.25 15.91
N HIS A 90 -11.71 -8.20 16.23
CA HIS A 90 -10.61 -8.01 17.17
C HIS A 90 -9.30 -7.90 16.40
N VAL A 91 -8.56 -6.81 16.59
CA VAL A 91 -7.30 -6.58 15.89
C VAL A 91 -6.11 -6.76 16.83
N ILE A 92 -5.12 -7.50 16.38
CA ILE A 92 -3.79 -7.58 16.96
C ILE A 92 -2.81 -7.13 15.90
N ALA A 93 -1.96 -6.16 16.23
CA ALA A 93 -0.99 -5.63 15.28
C ALA A 93 0.40 -5.51 15.91
N SER A 94 1.43 -5.74 15.09
CA SER A 94 2.82 -5.38 15.43
C SER A 94 3.23 -4.08 14.74
N ILE A 95 4.13 -3.36 15.39
CA ILE A 95 4.68 -2.07 14.97
C ILE A 95 6.19 -2.12 15.16
N ASP A 96 6.96 -1.70 14.15
CA ASP A 96 8.42 -1.68 14.23
C ASP A 96 9.02 -0.31 13.95
N HIS A 97 8.35 0.50 13.14
CA HIS A 97 8.78 1.82 12.74
C HIS A 97 8.53 2.84 13.86
N ILE A 98 9.58 3.58 14.24
CA ILE A 98 9.54 4.62 15.29
C ILE A 98 8.43 5.67 15.08
N ASN A 99 8.13 5.98 13.81
CA ASN A 99 7.12 6.97 13.43
C ASN A 99 5.73 6.37 13.17
N ALA A 100 5.50 5.08 13.44
CA ALA A 100 4.20 4.46 13.18
C ALA A 100 3.02 5.19 13.87
N PRO A 101 3.13 5.68 15.12
CA PRO A 101 2.03 6.42 15.74
C PRO A 101 1.69 7.74 15.03
N LEU A 102 2.60 8.32 14.23
CA LEU A 102 2.30 9.54 13.46
C LEU A 102 1.27 9.31 12.35
N ALA A 103 1.02 8.06 11.95
CA ALA A 103 -0.01 7.73 10.96
C ALA A 103 -1.43 7.82 11.54
N TRP A 104 -1.57 7.91 12.87
CA TRP A 104 -2.87 7.91 13.55
C TRP A 104 -3.18 9.29 14.14
N ASP A 105 -4.30 9.86 13.72
CA ASP A 105 -4.89 11.02 14.37
C ASP A 105 -5.69 10.58 15.61
N GLN A 106 -6.19 11.55 16.36
CA GLN A 106 -7.00 11.28 17.55
C GLN A 106 -8.25 10.44 17.25
N SER A 107 -8.87 10.64 16.09
CA SER A 107 -10.06 9.92 15.64
C SER A 107 -9.76 8.44 15.39
N LYS A 108 -8.69 8.15 14.64
CA LYS A 108 -8.22 6.78 14.35
C LYS A 108 -7.79 6.07 15.63
N MET A 109 -7.07 6.76 16.52
CA MET A 109 -6.70 6.21 17.84
C MET A 109 -7.92 5.82 18.67
N SER A 110 -8.97 6.63 18.65
CA SER A 110 -10.23 6.34 19.35
C SER A 110 -10.93 5.10 18.76
N LEU A 111 -10.95 4.98 17.44
CA LEU A 111 -11.56 3.83 16.75
C LEU A 111 -10.80 2.52 16.98
N PHE A 112 -9.47 2.56 16.96
CA PHE A 112 -8.65 1.36 17.20
C PHE A 112 -8.67 0.90 18.66
N ASN A 113 -8.89 1.82 19.61
CA ASN A 113 -8.90 1.53 21.05
C ASN A 113 -7.69 0.68 21.49
N TRP A 114 -6.49 1.10 21.08
CA TRP A 114 -5.26 0.32 21.28
C TRP A 114 -4.92 0.13 22.76
N LEU A 115 -4.51 -1.10 23.09
CA LEU A 115 -3.83 -1.41 24.33
C LEU A 115 -2.40 -1.84 24.01
N TRP A 116 -1.44 -1.07 24.53
CA TRP A 116 -0.03 -1.21 24.18
C TRP A 116 0.65 -2.24 25.09
N TYR A 117 1.38 -3.17 24.49
CA TYR A 117 2.20 -4.15 25.19
C TYR A 117 3.64 -4.08 24.70
N GLU A 118 4.57 -4.05 25.65
CA GLU A 118 6.00 -4.15 25.35
C GLU A 118 6.38 -5.63 25.19
N THR A 119 6.87 -6.01 24.01
CA THR A 119 7.25 -7.39 23.68
C THR A 119 8.60 -7.42 22.95
N THR A 120 9.67 -6.98 23.63
CA THR A 120 11.02 -6.93 23.08
C THR A 120 11.64 -8.33 22.99
N THR A 121 11.71 -8.90 21.78
CA THR A 121 12.15 -10.30 21.58
C THR A 121 13.62 -10.47 21.19
N TYR A 122 14.31 -9.40 20.78
CA TYR A 122 15.69 -9.41 20.24
C TYR A 122 15.96 -10.42 19.11
N LYS A 123 14.91 -10.92 18.46
CA LYS A 123 15.02 -11.83 17.32
C LYS A 123 15.39 -11.05 16.05
N PRO A 124 16.15 -11.65 15.13
CA PRO A 124 16.50 -10.99 13.87
C PRO A 124 15.27 -10.88 12.94
N TYR A 125 15.13 -9.74 12.30
CA TYR A 125 14.06 -9.40 11.33
C TYR A 125 14.32 -10.00 9.95
N VAL A 126 14.46 -11.33 9.86
CA VAL A 126 14.85 -12.01 8.60
C VAL A 126 13.74 -11.95 7.56
N GLU A 127 12.49 -12.16 7.97
CA GLU A 127 11.35 -12.19 7.05
C GLU A 127 10.96 -10.79 6.60
N GLU A 128 10.98 -9.83 7.52
CA GLU A 128 10.59 -8.45 7.32
C GLU A 128 11.60 -7.71 6.41
N THR A 129 12.90 -7.93 6.62
CA THR A 129 13.95 -7.28 5.80
C THR A 129 14.19 -7.94 4.46
N SER A 130 13.67 -9.16 4.24
CA SER A 130 13.84 -9.87 2.95
C SER A 130 13.23 -9.12 1.76
N TYR A 131 12.24 -8.26 2.02
CA TYR A 131 11.56 -7.44 1.03
C TYR A 131 11.94 -5.95 1.10
N GLU A 132 12.98 -5.59 1.87
CA GLU A 132 13.51 -4.24 1.84
C GLU A 132 14.62 -4.10 0.81
N ASN A 133 14.73 -2.90 0.21
CA ASN A 133 15.79 -2.59 -0.74
C ASN A 133 17.12 -2.47 0.02
N SER A 134 17.87 -3.56 0.10
CA SER A 134 19.22 -3.52 0.63
C SER A 134 20.20 -3.06 -0.44
N LEU A 135 21.03 -2.05 -0.11
CA LEU A 135 22.09 -1.54 -0.99
C LEU A 135 23.08 -2.63 -1.46
N LEU A 136 23.14 -3.75 -0.74
CA LEU A 136 24.12 -4.82 -0.95
C LEU A 136 23.60 -5.97 -1.82
N VAL A 137 22.34 -5.95 -2.27
CA VAL A 137 21.74 -7.04 -3.05
C VAL A 137 21.03 -6.48 -4.29
N GLN A 138 21.36 -7.01 -5.48
CA GLN A 138 20.61 -6.74 -6.70
C GLN A 138 19.21 -7.37 -6.59
N GLN A 139 18.16 -6.56 -6.74
CA GLN A 139 16.78 -7.02 -6.62
C GLN A 139 16.01 -6.85 -7.94
N SER A 140 15.15 -7.84 -8.23
CA SER A 140 14.28 -7.92 -9.40
C SER A 140 12.79 -7.96 -8.99
N GLY A 141 11.91 -7.32 -9.76
CA GLY A 141 10.45 -7.40 -9.58
C GLY A 141 9.83 -6.27 -8.74
N ALA A 142 8.89 -6.59 -7.85
CA ALA A 142 8.10 -5.61 -7.08
C ALA A 142 8.95 -4.69 -6.17
N LEU A 143 10.11 -5.17 -5.74
CA LEU A 143 11.08 -4.39 -4.96
C LEU A 143 11.67 -3.23 -5.77
N ALA A 144 11.88 -3.44 -7.08
CA ALA A 144 12.31 -2.40 -8.00
C ALA A 144 11.26 -1.29 -8.18
N LEU A 145 9.97 -1.60 -8.00
CA LEU A 145 8.90 -0.59 -8.08
C LEU A 145 8.94 0.35 -6.86
N SER A 146 9.15 -0.21 -5.66
CA SER A 146 9.32 0.59 -4.44
C SER A 146 10.59 1.46 -4.50
N SER A 147 11.70 0.91 -5.01
CA SER A 147 12.92 1.72 -5.19
C SER A 147 12.76 2.78 -6.28
N LEU A 148 12.11 2.46 -7.41
CA LEU A 148 11.81 3.42 -8.47
C LEU A 148 10.96 4.58 -7.95
N THR A 149 9.89 4.29 -7.20
CA THR A 149 9.07 5.36 -6.60
C THR A 149 9.86 6.24 -5.63
N HIS A 150 10.79 5.66 -4.87
CA HIS A 150 11.67 6.43 -3.98
C HIS A 150 12.63 7.33 -4.77
N VAL A 151 13.29 6.79 -5.81
CA VAL A 151 14.19 7.57 -6.69
C VAL A 151 13.42 8.66 -7.42
N MET A 152 12.27 8.34 -8.02
CA MET A 152 11.43 9.31 -8.72
C MET A 152 10.97 10.46 -7.82
N ARG A 153 10.73 10.23 -6.52
CA ARG A 153 10.40 11.30 -5.57
C ARG A 153 11.56 12.23 -5.24
N SER A 154 12.80 11.76 -5.36
CA SER A 154 14.01 12.56 -5.14
C SER A 154 14.40 13.44 -6.34
N LEU A 155 13.87 13.12 -7.53
CA LEU A 155 14.13 13.87 -8.75
C LEU A 155 13.40 15.22 -8.79
N THR A 156 14.00 16.19 -9.47
CA THR A 156 13.37 17.49 -9.73
C THR A 156 12.11 17.33 -10.58
N PRO A 157 11.12 18.25 -10.48
CA PRO A 157 9.90 18.20 -11.30
C PRO A 157 10.18 17.97 -12.79
N ASN A 158 11.15 18.69 -13.37
CA ASN A 158 11.53 18.56 -14.78
C ASN A 158 12.08 17.17 -15.11
N ALA A 159 12.94 16.61 -14.24
CA ALA A 159 13.46 15.26 -14.43
C ALA A 159 12.34 14.21 -14.35
N ARG A 160 11.38 14.37 -13.42
CA ARG A 160 10.20 13.48 -13.34
C ARG A 160 9.36 13.53 -14.61
N GLY A 161 9.10 14.73 -15.15
CA GLY A 161 8.36 14.89 -16.41
C GLY A 161 9.06 14.21 -17.59
N ILE A 162 10.38 14.36 -17.69
CA ILE A 162 11.18 13.65 -18.71
C ILE A 162 11.05 12.13 -18.56
N PHE A 163 11.19 11.60 -17.34
CA PHE A 163 11.04 10.16 -17.10
C PHE A 163 9.63 9.64 -17.39
N GLN A 164 8.60 10.45 -17.13
CA GLN A 164 7.21 10.11 -17.44
C GLN A 164 6.98 10.05 -18.95
N LEU A 165 7.43 11.07 -19.71
CA LEU A 165 7.36 11.06 -21.18
C LEU A 165 8.08 9.84 -21.77
N LEU A 166 9.25 9.49 -21.23
CA LEU A 166 9.98 8.29 -21.65
C LEU A 166 9.21 7.01 -21.36
N ALA A 167 8.59 6.90 -20.19
CA ALA A 167 7.80 5.74 -19.81
C ALA A 167 6.55 5.59 -20.70
N GLU A 168 5.84 6.69 -20.99
CA GLU A 168 4.68 6.70 -21.89
C GLU A 168 5.08 6.30 -23.31
N PHE A 169 6.19 6.85 -23.81
CA PHE A 169 6.71 6.51 -25.14
C PHE A 169 7.14 5.04 -25.24
N GLN A 170 7.77 4.49 -24.20
CA GLN A 170 8.08 3.06 -24.13
C GLN A 170 6.81 2.20 -24.08
N LEU A 171 5.76 2.64 -23.38
CA LEU A 171 4.50 1.91 -23.30
C LEU A 171 3.78 1.86 -24.65
N GLN A 172 3.76 2.98 -25.39
CA GLN A 172 3.17 3.05 -26.73
C GLN A 172 3.92 2.19 -27.76
N ASN A 173 5.26 2.11 -27.66
CA ASN A 173 6.10 1.36 -28.58
C ASN A 173 6.38 -0.09 -28.16
N LYS A 174 5.75 -0.57 -27.07
CA LYS A 174 5.97 -1.90 -26.48
C LYS A 174 5.74 -3.08 -27.44
N ASN A 175 4.95 -2.87 -28.49
CA ASN A 175 4.58 -3.90 -29.48
C ASN A 175 5.46 -3.87 -30.75
N ASN A 176 6.42 -2.95 -30.88
CA ASN A 176 7.27 -2.83 -32.06
C ASN A 176 8.64 -3.52 -31.82
N PRO A 177 8.91 -4.69 -32.42
CA PRO A 177 10.14 -5.44 -32.20
C PRO A 177 11.41 -4.76 -32.74
N SER A 178 11.27 -3.69 -33.55
CA SER A 178 12.40 -2.94 -34.12
C SER A 178 12.83 -1.73 -33.28
N TYR A 179 12.18 -1.47 -32.15
CA TYR A 179 12.46 -0.28 -31.33
C TYR A 179 13.75 -0.42 -30.52
N THR A 180 14.79 0.34 -30.89
CA THR A 180 16.14 0.24 -30.28
C THR A 180 16.40 1.23 -29.13
N GLY A 181 15.37 1.89 -28.59
CA GLY A 181 15.47 2.71 -27.37
C GLY A 181 16.35 3.98 -27.47
N LYS A 182 16.77 4.38 -28.67
CA LYS A 182 17.79 5.43 -28.92
C LYS A 182 17.26 6.78 -29.43
N GLN A 183 16.01 7.14 -29.14
CA GLN A 183 15.41 8.40 -29.62
C GLN A 183 15.28 9.51 -28.54
N LEU A 184 16.05 9.43 -27.45
CA LEU A 184 15.98 10.41 -26.35
C LEU A 184 16.19 11.87 -26.81
N TYR A 185 17.12 12.10 -27.74
CA TYR A 185 17.49 13.43 -28.23
C TYR A 185 16.46 14.06 -29.18
N LEU A 186 15.50 13.28 -29.68
CA LEU A 186 14.50 13.78 -30.63
C LEU A 186 13.22 14.27 -29.95
N ILE A 187 12.98 13.84 -28.70
CA ILE A 187 11.72 14.06 -27.98
C ILE A 187 11.83 15.23 -26.99
N ILE A 188 13.00 15.42 -26.37
CA ILE A 188 13.22 16.53 -25.44
C ILE A 188 13.80 17.70 -26.26
N PRO A 189 13.07 18.82 -26.43
CA PRO A 189 13.64 19.97 -27.11
C PRO A 189 14.82 20.52 -26.29
N VAL A 190 15.93 20.79 -26.98
CA VAL A 190 17.24 21.12 -26.38
C VAL A 190 17.27 22.56 -25.83
N ASP A 191 16.26 23.37 -26.14
CA ASP A 191 16.21 24.79 -25.77
C ASP A 191 15.44 25.03 -24.47
N ALA A 192 16.07 25.73 -23.53
CA ALA A 192 15.50 26.02 -22.21
C ALA A 192 14.15 26.76 -22.25
N ALA A 193 13.88 27.54 -23.30
CA ALA A 193 12.64 28.28 -23.49
C ALA A 193 11.45 27.42 -23.95
N THR A 194 11.71 26.35 -24.72
CA THR A 194 10.64 25.43 -25.16
C THR A 194 10.30 24.43 -24.07
N LEU A 195 11.25 24.13 -23.17
CA LEU A 195 11.05 23.27 -22.02
C LEU A 195 10.18 23.93 -20.94
N THR A 196 10.26 25.24 -20.75
CA THR A 196 9.35 26.00 -19.88
C THR A 196 7.93 26.08 -20.45
N ASP A 197 7.78 26.37 -21.74
CA ASP A 197 6.46 26.42 -22.41
C ASP A 197 5.76 25.05 -22.43
N PHE A 198 6.52 23.96 -22.46
CA PHE A 198 5.97 22.59 -22.43
C PHE A 198 5.56 22.16 -21.02
N LEU A 199 6.30 22.60 -19.99
CA LEU A 199 5.99 22.31 -18.57
C LEU A 199 4.83 23.16 -18.04
N GLU A 200 4.66 24.40 -18.51
CA GLU A 200 3.52 25.26 -18.11
C GLU A 200 2.18 24.71 -18.64
N LYS A 201 2.17 24.06 -19.80
CA LYS A 201 0.97 23.41 -20.36
C LYS A 201 0.47 22.20 -19.56
N GLU A 202 1.34 21.48 -18.85
CA GLU A 202 0.93 20.34 -18.00
C GLU A 202 0.36 20.78 -16.64
N THR A 203 0.50 22.06 -16.25
CA THR A 203 -0.03 22.56 -14.97
C THR A 203 -1.47 23.07 -15.03
N GLU A 204 -2.10 23.10 -16.22
CA GLU A 204 -3.46 23.61 -16.41
C GLU A 204 -4.57 22.54 -16.53
N ASP A 205 -4.25 21.23 -16.46
CA ASP A 205 -5.23 20.12 -16.50
C ASP A 205 -5.30 19.30 -15.20
#